data_AF-A0A917ET11-F1
#
_entry.id   AF-A0A917ET11-F1
#
_cell.length_a   1.000
_cell.length_b   1.000
_cell.length_c   1.000
_cell.angle_alpha   90.00
_cell.angle_beta   90.00
_cell.angle_gamma   90.00
#
_symmetry.space_group_name_H-M   'P 1'
#
loop_
_entity.id
_entity.type
_entity.pdbx_description
1 polymer ?
#
loop_
_entity_poly.entity_id
_entity_poly.type
_entity_poly.pdbx_seq_one_letter_code
_entity_poly.pdbx_strand_id
1 'polypeptide(L)' 'MKLLRQTTELSVVAMFSVLFAGYAVFIYPFEKLNEKLSSEVREKKVKYATFSQG' A
#
# COMPACT_ATOMS: atom_id res chain seq x y z
N MET A 1 21.10 -16.17 -25.33
CA MET A 1 20.95 -16.18 -23.85
C MET A 1 20.73 -14.78 -23.25
N LYS A 2 21.58 -13.77 -23.53
CA LYS A 2 21.49 -12.42 -22.92
C LYS A 2 20.17 -11.67 -23.19
N LEU A 3 19.69 -11.69 -24.44
CA LEU A 3 18.43 -11.02 -24.81
C LEU A 3 17.20 -11.68 -24.19
N LEU A 4 17.13 -13.02 -24.20
CA LEU A 4 16.04 -13.78 -23.57
C LEU A 4 15.93 -13.51 -22.07
N ARG A 5 17.07 -13.44 -21.37
CA ARG A 5 17.11 -13.09 -19.96
C ARG A 5 16.58 -11.67 -19.71
N GLN A 6 17.00 -10.71 -20.52
CA GLN A 6 16.61 -9.31 -20.38
C GLN A 6 15.11 -9.10 -20.65
N THR A 7 14.54 -9.81 -21.62
CA THR A 7 13.08 -9.79 -21.87
C THR A 7 12.29 -10.40 -20.73
N THR A 8 12.79 -11.48 -20.12
CA THR A 8 12.14 -12.08 -18.95
C THR A 8 12.19 -11.14 -17.75
N GLU A 9 13.35 -10.56 -17.44
CA GLU A 9 13.50 -9.57 -16.36
C GLU A 9 12.55 -8.38 -16.56
N LEU A 10 12.46 -7.84 -17.78
CA LEU A 10 11.55 -6.74 -18.10
C LEU A 10 10.07 -7.14 -17.93
N SER A 11 9.69 -8.34 -18.37
CA SER A 11 8.31 -8.82 -18.22
C SER A 11 7.90 -8.99 -16.76
N VAL A 12 8.82 -9.48 -15.92
CA VAL A 12 8.60 -9.64 -14.48
C VAL A 12 8.42 -8.27 -13.83
N VAL A 13 9.31 -7.32 -14.12
CA VAL A 13 9.21 -5.95 -13.59
C VAL A 13 7.91 -5.28 -14.04
N ALA A 14 7.55 -5.40 -15.33
CA ALA A 14 6.32 -4.84 -15.86
C ALA A 14 5.07 -5.44 -15.17
N MET A 15 5.04 -6.75 -14.99
CA MET A 15 3.94 -7.45 -14.31
C MET A 15 3.77 -6.97 -12.86
N PHE A 16 4.87 -6.93 -12.09
CA PHE A 16 4.81 -6.44 -10.71
C PHE A 16 4.44 -4.96 -10.62
N SER A 17 4.88 -4.14 -11.58
CA SER A 17 4.53 -2.71 -11.63
C SER A 17 3.04 -2.50 -11.86
N VAL A 18 2.42 -3.27 -12.76
CA VAL A 18 0.97 -3.20 -13.03
C VAL A 18 0.17 -3.66 -11.81
N LEU A 19 0.57 -4.77 -11.19
CA LEU A 19 -0.09 -5.28 -9.98
C LEU A 19 0.00 -4.26 -8.83
N PHE A 20 1.18 -3.66 -8.63
CA PHE A 20 1.39 -2.63 -7.63
C PHE A 20 0.53 -1.40 -7.90
N ALA A 21 0.55 -0.87 -9.13
CA ALA A 21 -0.26 0.29 -9.50
C ALA A 21 -1.76 0.02 -9.33
N GLY A 22 -2.23 -1.17 -9.73
CA GLY A 22 -3.60 -1.60 -9.53
C GLY A 22 -3.99 -1.64 -8.04
N TYR A 23 -3.17 -2.26 -7.21
CA TYR A 23 -3.39 -2.26 -5.76
C TYR A 23 -3.42 -0.84 -5.18
N ALA A 24 -2.47 0.02 -5.56
CA ALA A 24 -2.36 1.38 -5.05
C ALA A 24 -3.56 2.27 -5.41
N VAL A 25 -4.13 2.10 -6.60
CA VAL A 25 -5.26 2.91 -7.08
C VAL A 25 -6.61 2.36 -6.61
N PHE A 26 -6.78 1.03 -6.61
CA PHE A 26 -8.10 0.41 -6.40
C PHE A 26 -8.30 -0.24 -5.05
N ILE A 27 -7.24 -0.70 -4.36
CA ILE A 27 -7.38 -1.45 -3.11
C ILE A 27 -6.96 -0.58 -1.92
N TYR A 28 -5.78 0.03 -2.00
CA TYR A 28 -5.22 0.84 -0.93
C TYR A 28 -6.14 1.98 -0.43
N PRO A 29 -6.85 2.75 -1.29
CA PRO A 29 -7.74 3.80 -0.81
C PRO A 29 -8.90 3.25 0.02
N PHE A 30 -9.45 2.10 -0.36
CA PHE A 30 -10.55 1.45 0.36
C PHE A 30 -10.08 0.84 1.67
N GLU A 31 -8.92 0.18 1.68
CA GLU A 31 -8.29 -0.31 2.91
C GLU A 31 -8.01 0.85 3.87
N LYS A 32 -7.46 1.96 3.37
CA LYS A 32 -7.19 3.14 4.19
C LYS A 32 -8.45 3.81 4.70
N LEU A 33 -9.53 3.81 3.92
CA LEU A 33 -10.82 4.34 4.33
C LEU A 33 -11.46 3.47 5.43
N ASN A 34 -11.41 2.16 5.28
CA ASN A 34 -11.86 1.20 6.30
C ASN A 34 -11.01 1.28 7.58
N GLU A 35 -9.68 1.44 7.46
CA GLU A 35 -8.80 1.67 8.61
C GLU A 35 -9.17 2.96 9.36
N LYS A 36 -9.51 4.03 8.64
CA LYS A 36 -9.96 5.29 9.25
C LYS A 36 -11.35 5.20 9.89
N LEU A 37 -12.23 4.34 9.37
CA LEU A 37 -13.59 4.11 9.86
C LEU A 37 -13.65 3.13 11.04
N SER A 38 -12.63 2.29 11.22
CA SER A 38 -12.53 1.41 12.37
C SER A 38 -12.46 2.23 13.67
N SER A 39 -13.45 2.03 14.55
CA SER A 39 -13.57 2.66 15.87
C SER A 39 -12.32 2.45 16.73
N GLU A 40 -11.62 1.33 16.54
CA GLU A 40 -10.39 0.98 17.26
C GLU A 40 -9.20 1.91 16.92
N VAL A 41 -9.13 2.40 15.67
CA VAL A 41 -8.08 3.33 15.22
C VAL A 41 -8.36 4.75 15.73
N ARG A 42 -9.64 5.13 15.82
CA ARG A 42 -10.05 6.41 16.40
C ARG A 42 -9.69 6.49 17.88
N GLU A 43 -9.92 5.43 18.65
CA GLU A 43 -9.51 5.37 20.07
C GLU A 43 -7.99 5.36 20.26
N LYS A 44 -7.24 4.60 19.43
CA LYS A 44 -5.77 4.57 19.53
C LYS A 44 -5.14 5.91 19.16
N LYS A 45 -5.62 6.60 18.10
CA LYS A 45 -5.12 7.94 17.74
C LYS A 45 -5.41 8.99 18.81
N VAL A 46 -6.56 8.92 19.48
CA VAL A 46 -6.87 9.81 20.62
C VAL A 46 -5.92 9.57 21.79
N LYS A 47 -5.56 8.31 22.10
CA LYS A 47 -4.59 8.01 23.15
C LYS A 47 -3.21 8.60 22.86
N TYR A 48 -2.67 8.45 21.66
CA TYR A 48 -1.33 8.98 21.32
C TYR A 48 -1.29 10.49 21.07
N ALA A 49 -2.40 11.12 20.68
CA ALA A 49 -2.47 12.58 20.55
C ALA A 49 -2.31 13.28 21.91
N THR A 50 -2.85 12.70 22.98
CA THR A 50 -2.72 13.24 24.34
C THR A 50 -1.32 13.06 24.93
N PHE A 51 -0.54 12.08 24.47
CA PHE A 51 0.85 11.86 24.93
C PHE A 51 1.91 12.66 24.15
N SER A 52 1.56 13.33 23.05
CA SER A 52 2.51 14.09 22.23
C SER A 52 2.46 15.61 22.46
N GLN A 53 1.63 16.09 23.39
CA GLN A 53 1.57 17.49 23.84
C GLN A 53 1.94 17.65 25.32
N GLY A 54 2.91 16.86 25.80
CA GLY A 54 3.53 16.99 27.12
C GLY A 54 5.03 17.01 27.00
#